data_AF-A0A5C6X1B7-F1
#
_entry.id   AF-A0A5C6X1B7-F1
#
_cell.length_a   1.000
_cell.length_b   1.000
_cell.length_c   1.000
_cell.angle_alpha   90.00
_cell.angle_beta   90.00
_cell.angle_gamma   90.00
#
_symmetry.space_group_name_H-M   'P 1'
#
loop_
_entity.id
_entity.type
_entity.pdbx_description
1 polymer ?
#
loop_
_entity_poly.entity_id
_entity_poly.type
_entity_poly.pdbx_seq_one_letter_code
_entity_poly.pdbx_strand_id
1 'polypeptide(L)'
;MHRARSQPRTRIAGLLLGMLIALSACERDPTPVVSPPPARNLHLEGDEAVAQAITLHTHALPDLFDAIAQSDRPSQDPRIAALRDTASEGLDPELRALLQSAVAHFDDSHLHGDDDARLRDFAHRWNLRQAELNLPTRLVHQTREHHGHHSYAPQTFVIEARQLIDINRRPVEVEWRRRLDQGALAGPPTFYAPEVGVPAVYTDRALRTVQEHILPMLSDTPNKRHAARREALRAELRLHLNDQLDPLLASLHHREALARTERAINAAGARCTSPFRLPPMPPRGYAPETLQRLKARAATLSAKGCDVLTASHLDALTSHSQALQRSPELDRSLAELLRLLLIQQAGLAATHALLATYDAGDRAPCSHAYCDGLTLLEQAEVAAYLGATSRGELPTTLMVMLCRDHRYGSAEVASAWLRLLRDADLSCDAPWPEDATQRLAELASAHIPVALNVAPHAPPALADLPTPRAR
;
A
#
# COMPACT_ATOMS: atom_id res chain seq x y z
N MET A 1 -81.79 -28.94 -35.68
CA MET A 1 -81.57 -28.23 -34.40
C MET A 1 -80.28 -28.80 -33.80
N HIS A 2 -79.21 -28.10 -33.43
CA HIS A 2 -78.89 -26.68 -33.32
C HIS A 2 -77.38 -26.48 -33.58
N ARG A 3 -77.05 -25.33 -34.19
CA ARG A 3 -75.77 -24.59 -34.22
C ARG A 3 -75.02 -24.52 -32.87
N ALA A 4 -73.68 -24.50 -32.94
CA ALA A 4 -72.77 -23.39 -32.55
C ALA A 4 -71.30 -23.91 -32.50
N ARG A 5 -70.32 -23.33 -33.22
CA ARG A 5 -69.42 -22.20 -32.82
C ARG A 5 -68.65 -22.48 -31.52
N SER A 6 -67.38 -22.15 -31.31
CA SER A 6 -66.30 -21.46 -32.04
C SER A 6 -65.05 -21.61 -31.16
N GLN A 7 -63.86 -21.72 -31.75
CA GLN A 7 -62.59 -21.64 -31.02
C GLN A 7 -62.42 -20.27 -30.32
N PRO A 8 -61.63 -20.24 -29.23
CA PRO A 8 -60.48 -19.33 -29.26
C PRO A 8 -59.17 -19.97 -28.81
N ARG A 9 -58.12 -19.58 -29.54
CA ARG A 9 -56.69 -19.75 -29.27
C ARG A 9 -56.21 -18.73 -28.21
N THR A 10 -55.05 -19.05 -27.63
CA THR A 10 -54.02 -18.12 -27.09
C THR A 10 -54.40 -17.24 -25.89
N ARG A 11 -54.28 -17.74 -24.65
CA ARG A 11 -54.03 -16.93 -23.41
C ARG A 11 -53.44 -17.71 -22.21
N ILE A 12 -52.66 -18.78 -22.41
CA ILE A 12 -52.12 -19.56 -21.25
C ILE A 12 -50.59 -19.47 -21.10
N ALA A 13 -49.85 -19.04 -22.12
CA ALA A 13 -48.38 -18.94 -22.04
C ALA A 13 -47.84 -17.70 -21.27
N GLY A 14 -48.67 -16.68 -21.02
CA GLY A 14 -48.25 -15.45 -20.34
C GLY A 14 -48.33 -15.50 -18.80
N LEU A 15 -49.09 -16.43 -18.23
CA LEU A 15 -49.35 -16.48 -16.78
C LEU A 15 -48.31 -17.32 -16.00
N LEU A 16 -47.60 -18.24 -16.68
CA LEU A 16 -46.51 -19.01 -16.06
C LEU A 16 -45.17 -18.26 -16.04
N LEU A 17 -44.95 -17.30 -16.95
CA LEU A 17 -43.75 -16.46 -16.94
C LEU A 17 -43.83 -15.34 -15.88
N GLY A 18 -45.04 -14.87 -15.55
CA GLY A 18 -45.26 -13.86 -14.50
C GLY A 18 -45.09 -14.38 -13.07
N MET A 19 -45.42 -15.65 -12.80
CA MET A 19 -45.25 -16.25 -11.46
C MET A 19 -43.79 -16.56 -11.10
N LEU A 20 -42.91 -16.79 -12.08
CA LEU A 20 -41.46 -16.98 -11.83
C LEU A 20 -40.73 -15.66 -11.54
N ILE A 21 -41.25 -14.53 -12.04
CA ILE A 21 -40.72 -13.20 -11.75
C ILE A 21 -41.26 -12.68 -10.40
N ALA A 22 -42.46 -13.10 -9.98
CA ALA A 22 -43.03 -12.72 -8.67
C ALA A 22 -42.46 -13.54 -7.48
N LEU A 23 -41.89 -14.72 -7.70
CA LEU A 23 -41.21 -15.52 -6.65
C LEU A 23 -39.70 -15.22 -6.54
N SER A 24 -39.16 -14.37 -7.41
CA SER A 24 -37.79 -13.82 -7.31
C SER A 24 -37.75 -12.42 -6.66
N ALA A 25 -38.91 -11.90 -6.26
CA ALA A 25 -39.08 -10.66 -5.50
C ALA A 25 -39.61 -10.95 -4.08
N CYS A 26 -39.06 -11.95 -3.39
CA CYS A 26 -39.04 -11.88 -1.93
C CYS A 26 -38.00 -10.81 -1.57
N GLU A 27 -38.52 -9.63 -1.22
CA GLU A 27 -37.84 -8.64 -0.42
C GLU A 27 -37.00 -9.35 0.64
N ARG A 28 -35.67 -9.37 0.43
CA ARG A 28 -34.80 -9.30 1.58
C ARG A 28 -35.17 -7.99 2.23
N ASP A 29 -35.82 -8.07 3.39
CA ASP A 29 -35.71 -7.01 4.38
C ASP A 29 -34.26 -6.52 4.32
N PRO A 30 -33.99 -5.21 4.20
CA PRO A 30 -32.65 -4.73 4.40
C PRO A 30 -32.29 -5.19 5.80
N THR A 31 -31.49 -6.25 5.90
CA THR A 31 -30.78 -6.59 7.12
C THR A 31 -30.25 -5.25 7.60
N PRO A 32 -30.56 -4.83 8.84
CA PRO A 32 -30.01 -3.58 9.34
C PRO A 32 -28.53 -3.65 9.00
N VAL A 33 -28.05 -2.65 8.25
CA VAL A 33 -26.62 -2.49 8.02
C VAL A 33 -26.08 -2.31 9.43
N VAL A 34 -25.69 -3.42 10.04
CA VAL A 34 -24.94 -3.42 11.28
C VAL A 34 -23.67 -2.75 10.83
N SER A 35 -23.56 -1.47 11.15
CA SER A 35 -22.38 -0.71 10.81
C SER A 35 -21.20 -1.56 11.29
N PRO A 36 -20.25 -1.88 10.39
CA PRO A 36 -19.03 -2.56 10.78
C PRO A 36 -18.44 -1.84 11.99
N PRO A 37 -17.91 -2.56 13.00
CA PRO A 37 -17.30 -1.90 14.14
C PRO A 37 -16.21 -0.95 13.64
N PRO A 38 -16.15 0.29 14.16
CA PRO A 38 -15.16 1.27 13.72
C PRO A 38 -13.74 0.75 13.99
N ALA A 39 -12.76 1.28 13.26
CA ALA A 39 -11.36 0.97 13.52
C ALA A 39 -11.03 1.24 15.00
N ARG A 40 -10.44 0.25 15.67
CA ARG A 40 -10.01 0.40 17.06
C ARG A 40 -8.61 1.00 17.04
N ASN A 41 -8.55 2.30 17.29
CA ASN A 41 -7.28 3.00 17.52
C ASN A 41 -6.60 2.40 18.75
N LEU A 42 -5.32 2.07 18.61
CA LEU A 42 -4.49 1.66 19.74
C LEU A 42 -3.99 2.93 20.41
N HIS A 43 -4.34 3.14 21.69
CA HIS A 43 -3.72 4.20 22.47
C HIS A 43 -2.28 3.80 22.77
N LEU A 44 -1.34 4.41 22.05
CA LEU A 44 0.10 4.15 22.16
C LEU A 44 0.79 5.02 23.23
N GLU A 45 0.07 5.92 23.88
CA GLU A 45 0.62 6.89 24.82
C GLU A 45 0.54 6.39 26.28
N GLY A 46 1.64 6.53 27.02
CA GLY A 46 1.66 6.37 28.48
C GLY A 46 2.11 5.00 29.01
N ASP A 47 2.39 4.02 28.15
CA ASP A 47 2.92 2.71 28.54
C ASP A 47 4.43 2.63 28.23
N GLU A 48 5.23 2.42 29.28
CA GLU A 48 6.69 2.28 29.19
C GLU A 48 7.09 1.10 28.30
N ALA A 49 6.35 -0.02 28.34
CA ALA A 49 6.63 -1.19 27.54
C ALA A 49 6.41 -0.92 26.04
N VAL A 50 5.40 -0.12 25.70
CA VAL A 50 5.13 0.31 24.32
C VAL A 50 6.24 1.24 23.82
N ALA A 51 6.67 2.21 24.63
CA ALA A 51 7.76 3.12 24.27
C ALA A 51 9.10 2.38 24.05
N GLN A 52 9.40 1.40 24.92
CA GLN A 52 10.56 0.53 24.78
C GLN A 52 10.48 -0.32 23.51
N ALA A 53 9.33 -0.95 23.23
CA ALA A 53 9.12 -1.75 22.03
C ALA A 53 9.28 -0.93 20.74
N ILE A 54 8.76 0.32 20.72
CA ILE A 54 8.94 1.23 19.58
C ILE A 54 10.42 1.59 19.41
N THR A 55 11.13 1.90 20.50
CA THR A 55 12.56 2.24 20.45
C THR A 55 13.40 1.08 19.92
N LEU A 56 13.14 -0.14 20.41
CA LEU A 56 13.77 -1.37 19.94
C LEU A 56 13.59 -1.55 18.42
N HIS A 57 12.37 -1.39 17.93
CA HIS A 57 12.05 -1.60 16.51
C HIS A 57 12.50 -0.45 15.62
N THR A 58 12.66 0.76 16.16
CA THR A 58 13.11 1.94 15.40
C THR A 58 14.63 1.97 15.27
N HIS A 59 15.36 1.53 16.30
CA HIS A 59 16.82 1.68 16.38
C HIS A 59 17.55 0.36 16.59
N ALA A 60 17.35 -0.30 17.73
CA ALA A 60 18.23 -1.39 18.15
C ALA A 60 18.19 -2.63 17.25
N LEU A 61 17.01 -3.05 16.75
CA LEU A 61 16.91 -4.16 15.79
C LEU A 61 17.47 -3.79 14.41
N PRO A 62 17.06 -2.65 13.79
CA PRO A 62 17.68 -2.21 12.54
C PRO A 62 19.21 -2.10 12.61
N ASP A 63 19.75 -1.43 13.63
CA ASP A 63 21.19 -1.22 13.79
C ASP A 63 21.95 -2.55 13.92
N LEU A 64 21.37 -3.52 14.63
CA LEU A 64 21.93 -4.86 14.80
C LEU A 64 21.99 -5.63 13.46
N PHE A 65 20.89 -5.69 12.71
CA PHE A 65 20.85 -6.43 11.46
C PHE A 65 21.64 -5.74 10.35
N ASP A 66 21.67 -4.40 10.34
CA ASP A 66 22.57 -3.64 9.45
C ASP A 66 24.04 -3.92 9.80
N ALA A 67 24.38 -4.05 11.10
CA ALA A 67 25.73 -4.40 11.51
C ALA A 67 26.14 -5.81 11.07
N ILE A 68 25.24 -6.78 11.16
CA ILE A 68 25.42 -8.15 10.67
C ILE A 68 25.68 -8.15 9.15
N ALA A 69 24.85 -7.45 8.38
CA ALA A 69 24.98 -7.39 6.92
C ALA A 69 26.26 -6.69 6.44
N GLN A 70 26.94 -5.94 7.31
CA GLN A 70 28.17 -5.20 7.01
C GLN A 70 29.44 -5.87 7.55
N SER A 71 29.33 -7.06 8.17
CA SER A 71 30.44 -7.73 8.83
C SER A 71 30.80 -9.03 8.12
N ASP A 72 32.05 -9.17 7.68
CA ASP A 72 32.55 -10.40 7.04
C ASP A 72 32.54 -11.62 7.98
N ARG A 73 32.50 -11.38 9.30
CA ARG A 73 32.47 -12.43 10.34
C ARG A 73 31.56 -12.02 11.50
N PRO A 74 30.24 -12.06 11.32
CA PRO A 74 29.32 -11.52 12.32
C PRO A 74 29.47 -12.15 13.71
N SER A 75 29.75 -13.45 13.77
CA SER A 75 29.97 -14.20 15.01
C SER A 75 31.20 -13.76 15.83
N GLN A 76 32.12 -13.01 15.23
CA GLN A 76 33.36 -12.52 15.87
C GLN A 76 33.39 -11.00 16.05
N ASP A 77 32.39 -10.27 15.56
CA ASP A 77 32.36 -8.81 15.60
C ASP A 77 31.88 -8.30 16.98
N PRO A 78 32.73 -7.63 17.78
CA PRO A 78 32.35 -7.13 19.10
C PRO A 78 31.24 -6.06 19.04
N ARG A 79 31.08 -5.36 17.91
CA ARG A 79 29.99 -4.40 17.71
C ARG A 79 28.64 -5.11 17.66
N ILE A 80 28.56 -6.27 17.01
CA ILE A 80 27.33 -7.06 16.92
C ILE A 80 26.95 -7.62 18.29
N ALA A 81 27.94 -8.08 19.06
CA ALA A 81 27.69 -8.51 20.44
C ALA A 81 27.11 -7.37 21.29
N ALA A 82 27.69 -6.16 21.23
CA ALA A 82 27.20 -5.00 21.94
C ALA A 82 25.78 -4.60 21.51
N LEU A 83 25.51 -4.54 20.19
CA LEU A 83 24.19 -4.21 19.64
C LEU A 83 23.13 -5.25 20.02
N ARG A 84 23.50 -6.54 20.03
CA ARG A 84 22.61 -7.62 20.50
C ARG A 84 22.27 -7.45 21.98
N ASP A 85 23.25 -7.12 22.80
CA ASP A 85 23.05 -6.93 24.24
C ASP A 85 22.15 -5.70 24.49
N THR A 86 22.35 -4.60 23.76
CA THR A 86 21.45 -3.42 23.75
C THR A 86 20.04 -3.79 23.29
N ALA A 87 19.89 -4.53 22.19
CA ALA A 87 18.60 -4.98 21.69
C ALA A 87 17.92 -6.00 22.63
N SER A 88 18.68 -6.62 23.53
CA SER A 88 18.19 -7.59 24.53
C SER A 88 17.81 -6.95 25.86
N GLU A 89 18.19 -5.70 26.09
CA GLU A 89 17.93 -4.96 27.31
C GLU A 89 16.41 -4.73 27.46
N GLY A 90 15.88 -5.02 28.66
CA GLY A 90 14.44 -4.89 28.93
C GLY A 90 13.51 -5.87 28.20
N LEU A 91 14.03 -6.71 27.29
CA LEU A 91 13.21 -7.72 26.60
C LEU A 91 12.67 -8.80 27.53
N ASP A 92 11.46 -9.24 27.22
CA ASP A 92 10.89 -10.50 27.70
C ASP A 92 11.88 -11.67 27.46
N PRO A 93 12.03 -12.62 28.41
CA PRO A 93 13.00 -13.71 28.29
C PRO A 93 12.91 -14.52 27.00
N GLU A 94 11.70 -14.74 26.48
CA GLU A 94 11.49 -15.50 25.26
C GLU A 94 11.90 -14.71 24.02
N LEU A 95 11.53 -13.42 23.94
CA LEU A 95 12.01 -12.53 22.87
C LEU A 95 13.54 -12.41 22.87
N ARG A 96 14.15 -12.32 24.06
CA ARG A 96 15.62 -12.31 24.20
C ARG A 96 16.24 -13.59 23.67
N ALA A 97 15.71 -14.75 24.05
CA ALA A 97 16.20 -16.05 23.59
C ALA A 97 16.05 -16.22 22.07
N LEU A 98 14.92 -15.78 21.50
CA LEU A 98 14.68 -15.77 20.06
C LEU A 98 15.70 -14.90 19.32
N LEU A 99 15.95 -13.67 19.80
CA LEU A 99 16.93 -12.77 19.19
C LEU A 99 18.34 -13.33 19.28
N GLN A 100 18.76 -13.81 20.45
CA GLN A 100 20.09 -14.40 20.64
C GLN A 100 20.29 -15.61 19.74
N SER A 101 19.28 -16.48 19.64
CA SER A 101 19.29 -17.62 18.73
C SER A 101 19.41 -17.16 17.28
N ALA A 102 18.58 -16.21 16.83
CA ALA A 102 18.62 -15.72 15.45
C ALA A 102 19.99 -15.14 15.07
N VAL A 103 20.59 -14.32 15.95
CA VAL A 103 21.90 -13.68 15.75
C VAL A 103 23.04 -14.70 15.75
N ALA A 104 23.00 -15.70 16.62
CA ALA A 104 24.07 -16.70 16.74
C ALA A 104 24.29 -17.56 15.49
N HIS A 105 23.30 -17.61 14.58
CA HIS A 105 23.39 -18.38 13.34
C HIS A 105 24.06 -17.62 12.19
N PHE A 106 24.36 -16.32 12.36
CA PHE A 106 25.07 -15.56 11.34
C PHE A 106 26.57 -15.81 11.45
N ASP A 107 27.05 -16.79 10.70
CA ASP A 107 28.49 -17.06 10.51
C ASP A 107 29.11 -16.19 9.41
N ASP A 108 28.30 -15.72 8.45
CA ASP A 108 28.63 -14.79 7.37
C ASP A 108 27.52 -13.70 7.28
N SER A 109 27.85 -12.57 6.64
CA SER A 109 26.95 -11.48 6.24
C SER A 109 25.86 -11.91 5.25
N HIS A 110 26.07 -13.02 4.54
CA HIS A 110 25.18 -13.52 3.49
C HIS A 110 24.36 -14.72 3.94
N LEU A 111 23.13 -14.79 3.42
CA LEU A 111 22.20 -15.90 3.65
C LEU A 111 22.52 -17.08 2.73
N HIS A 112 22.50 -18.28 3.29
CA HIS A 112 22.78 -19.52 2.57
C HIS A 112 21.79 -20.63 2.92
N GLY A 113 21.49 -21.49 1.93
CA GLY A 113 20.66 -22.69 2.13
C GLY A 113 19.28 -22.35 2.74
N ASP A 114 18.99 -22.95 3.89
CA ASP A 114 17.69 -22.88 4.57
C ASP A 114 17.49 -21.61 5.43
N ASP A 115 18.41 -20.64 5.35
CA ASP A 115 18.35 -19.41 6.14
C ASP A 115 17.05 -18.60 5.96
N ASP A 116 16.51 -18.53 4.74
CA ASP A 116 15.28 -17.79 4.47
C ASP A 116 14.10 -18.35 5.27
N ALA A 117 13.93 -19.67 5.26
CA ALA A 117 12.87 -20.34 6.02
C ALA A 117 13.04 -20.16 7.53
N ARG A 118 14.27 -20.25 8.02
CA ARG A 118 14.61 -20.02 9.43
C ARG A 118 14.32 -18.59 9.88
N LEU A 119 14.65 -17.59 9.06
CA LEU A 119 14.43 -16.18 9.38
C LEU A 119 12.94 -15.81 9.33
N ARG A 120 12.17 -16.43 8.42
CA ARG A 120 10.70 -16.36 8.45
C ARG A 120 10.12 -16.95 9.73
N ASP A 121 10.62 -18.10 10.17
CA ASP A 121 10.22 -18.72 11.44
C ASP A 121 10.59 -17.86 12.66
N PHE A 122 11.78 -17.24 12.66
CA PHE A 122 12.15 -16.24 13.67
C PHE A 122 11.15 -15.08 13.70
N ALA A 123 10.87 -14.47 12.55
CA ALA A 123 9.90 -13.38 12.46
C ALA A 123 8.51 -13.82 12.94
N HIS A 124 8.10 -15.05 12.61
CA HIS A 124 6.84 -15.62 13.06
C HIS A 124 6.76 -15.74 14.57
N ARG A 125 7.72 -16.42 15.19
CA ARG A 125 7.78 -16.59 16.64
C ARG A 125 7.91 -15.27 17.39
N TRP A 126 8.70 -14.33 16.83
CA TRP A 126 8.79 -12.98 17.35
C TRP A 126 7.42 -12.28 17.39
N ASN A 127 6.70 -12.29 16.27
CA ASN A 127 5.39 -11.64 16.17
C ASN A 127 4.32 -12.30 17.04
N LEU A 128 4.33 -13.64 17.16
CA LEU A 128 3.44 -14.36 18.08
C LEU A 128 3.66 -13.90 19.52
N ARG A 129 4.93 -13.86 19.96
CA ARG A 129 5.26 -13.43 21.31
C ARG A 129 4.94 -11.95 21.56
N GLN A 130 5.19 -11.08 20.59
CA GLN A 130 4.78 -9.67 20.65
C GLN A 130 3.25 -9.54 20.83
N ALA A 131 2.46 -10.36 20.13
CA ALA A 131 1.00 -10.37 20.24
C ALA A 131 0.53 -10.86 21.62
N GLU A 132 1.14 -11.91 22.19
CA GLU A 132 0.85 -12.39 23.55
C GLU A 132 1.13 -11.33 24.62
N LEU A 133 2.19 -10.53 24.42
CA LEU A 133 2.56 -9.41 25.28
C LEU A 133 1.72 -8.14 25.02
N ASN A 134 0.75 -8.18 24.10
CA ASN A 134 -0.06 -7.03 23.65
C ASN A 134 0.78 -5.85 23.13
N LEU A 135 1.98 -6.11 22.61
CA LEU A 135 2.85 -5.08 22.07
C LEU A 135 2.42 -4.71 20.64
N PRO A 136 2.37 -3.39 20.31
CA PRO A 136 1.83 -2.92 19.04
C PRO A 136 2.89 -2.92 17.94
N THR A 137 3.85 -3.85 17.95
CA THR A 137 4.95 -3.87 16.97
C THR A 137 4.95 -5.15 16.15
N ARG A 138 5.47 -5.04 14.92
CA ARG A 138 5.61 -6.16 13.98
C ARG A 138 6.98 -6.14 13.31
N LEU A 139 7.51 -7.33 13.08
CA LEU A 139 8.70 -7.57 12.29
C LEU A 139 8.29 -8.38 11.04
N VAL A 140 8.57 -7.84 9.85
CA VAL A 140 8.31 -8.53 8.57
C VAL A 140 9.65 -8.98 7.99
N HIS A 141 9.72 -10.24 7.59
CA HIS A 141 10.91 -10.80 6.97
C HIS A 141 11.16 -10.15 5.61
N GLN A 142 12.39 -9.71 5.37
CA GLN A 142 12.82 -9.25 4.06
C GLN A 142 14.31 -9.52 3.88
N THR A 143 14.70 -9.76 2.63
CA THR A 143 16.09 -9.88 2.21
C THR A 143 16.47 -8.74 1.28
N ARG A 144 17.75 -8.41 1.28
CA ARG A 144 18.34 -7.44 0.36
C ARG A 144 19.34 -8.15 -0.52
N GLU A 145 19.14 -8.09 -1.83
CA GLU A 145 20.13 -8.57 -2.79
C GLU A 145 21.22 -7.52 -3.03
N HIS A 146 22.48 -7.96 -3.03
CA HIS A 146 23.64 -7.20 -3.46
C HIS A 146 24.59 -8.11 -4.25
N HIS A 147 24.73 -7.84 -5.56
CA HIS A 147 25.60 -8.60 -6.46
C HIS A 147 25.37 -10.12 -6.45
N GLY A 148 24.10 -10.56 -6.38
CA GLY A 148 23.75 -11.99 -6.31
C GLY A 148 23.87 -12.64 -4.94
N HIS A 149 24.24 -11.87 -3.90
CA HIS A 149 24.22 -12.30 -2.52
C HIS A 149 23.03 -11.67 -1.77
N HIS A 150 22.40 -12.42 -0.87
CA HIS A 150 21.28 -11.93 -0.08
C HIS A 150 21.71 -11.70 1.36
N SER A 151 21.39 -10.55 1.95
CA SER A 151 21.50 -10.30 3.38
C SER A 151 20.12 -10.18 4.01
N TYR A 152 19.99 -10.53 5.29
CA TYR A 152 18.75 -10.29 6.03
C TYR A 152 18.59 -8.79 6.28
N ALA A 153 17.39 -8.28 6.03
CA ALA A 153 17.07 -6.87 6.20
C ALA A 153 15.60 -6.71 6.60
N PRO A 154 15.24 -7.06 7.85
CA PRO A 154 13.85 -7.06 8.29
C PRO A 154 13.27 -5.65 8.30
N GLN A 155 11.95 -5.58 8.11
CA GLN A 155 11.20 -4.33 8.23
C GLN A 155 10.42 -4.31 9.53
N THR A 156 10.39 -3.15 10.18
CA THR A 156 9.71 -2.99 11.47
C THR A 156 8.56 -2.00 11.38
N PHE A 157 7.47 -2.32 12.08
CA PHE A 157 6.24 -1.55 12.05
C PHE A 157 5.65 -1.37 13.43
N VAL A 158 4.90 -0.28 13.59
CA VAL A 158 3.93 -0.10 14.67
C VAL A 158 2.52 -0.27 14.11
N ILE A 159 1.66 -0.92 14.88
CA ILE A 159 0.23 -1.04 14.60
C ILE A 159 -0.43 0.19 15.20
N GLU A 160 -1.09 0.96 14.34
CA GLU A 160 -1.77 2.19 14.74
C GLU A 160 -3.25 1.92 15.02
N ALA A 161 -3.84 0.99 14.27
CA ALA A 161 -5.22 0.57 14.44
C ALA A 161 -5.43 -0.87 13.94
N ARG A 162 -6.53 -1.48 14.38
CA ARG A 162 -7.06 -2.74 13.83
C ARG A 162 -8.50 -2.53 13.38
N GLN A 163 -8.88 -3.20 12.30
CA GLN A 163 -10.24 -3.11 11.77
C GLN A 163 -10.69 -4.45 11.19
N LEU A 164 -11.97 -4.79 11.41
CA LEU A 164 -12.61 -5.89 10.69
C LEU A 164 -13.13 -5.41 9.32
N ILE A 165 -12.69 -6.09 8.27
CA ILE A 165 -13.14 -5.90 6.90
C ILE A 165 -13.96 -7.12 6.48
N ASP A 166 -15.19 -6.90 6.05
CA ASP A 166 -16.05 -7.98 5.55
C ASP A 166 -15.80 -8.24 4.07
N ILE A 167 -15.42 -9.48 3.78
CA ILE A 167 -15.18 -9.99 2.43
C ILE A 167 -16.16 -11.13 2.18
N ASN A 168 -17.22 -10.90 1.40
CA ASN A 168 -18.26 -11.90 1.14
C ASN A 168 -18.82 -12.55 2.43
N ARG A 169 -19.11 -11.72 3.45
CA ARG A 169 -19.58 -12.15 4.79
C ARG A 169 -18.57 -12.96 5.60
N ARG A 170 -17.29 -12.91 5.22
CA ARG A 170 -16.17 -13.40 6.04
C ARG A 170 -15.45 -12.18 6.63
N PRO A 171 -15.53 -11.96 7.94
CA PRO A 171 -14.78 -10.89 8.58
C PRO A 171 -13.29 -11.24 8.60
N VAL A 172 -12.45 -10.30 8.20
CA VAL A 172 -10.99 -10.41 8.23
C VAL A 172 -10.44 -9.23 9.00
N GLU A 173 -9.66 -9.48 10.05
CA GLU A 173 -8.95 -8.42 10.77
C GLU A 173 -7.76 -7.91 9.94
N VAL A 174 -7.69 -6.60 9.75
CA VAL A 174 -6.63 -5.90 9.03
C VAL A 174 -5.92 -4.94 9.99
N GLU A 175 -4.59 -4.96 9.96
CA GLU A 175 -3.73 -4.05 10.73
C GLU A 175 -3.34 -2.81 9.91
N TRP A 176 -3.54 -1.63 10.48
CA TRP A 176 -3.00 -0.38 9.94
C TRP A 176 -1.58 -0.22 10.48
N ARG A 177 -0.59 -0.35 9.62
CA ARG A 177 0.83 -0.38 10.00
C ARG A 177 1.54 0.87 9.49
N ARG A 178 2.28 1.51 10.39
CA ARG A 178 3.26 2.55 10.04
C ARG A 178 4.66 2.01 10.21
N ARG A 179 5.54 2.32 9.27
CA ARG A 179 6.90 1.83 9.32
C ARG A 179 7.71 2.59 10.37
N LEU A 180 8.50 1.87 11.15
CA LEU A 180 9.37 2.43 12.19
C LEU A 180 10.82 2.58 11.71
N ASP A 181 11.34 1.60 10.96
CA ASP A 181 12.70 1.70 10.46
C ASP A 181 12.88 2.80 9.40
N GLN A 182 14.09 3.39 9.40
CA GLN A 182 14.51 4.40 8.43
C GLN A 182 15.19 3.80 7.18
N GLY A 183 15.21 2.47 7.06
CA GLY A 183 15.91 1.78 5.98
C GLY A 183 15.41 2.26 4.61
N ALA A 184 16.34 2.47 3.67
CA ALA A 184 16.05 2.88 2.30
C ALA A 184 15.30 1.82 1.48
N LEU A 185 14.89 0.71 2.10
CA LEU A 185 14.15 -0.36 1.46
C LEU A 185 12.77 0.12 1.03
N ALA A 186 12.33 -0.35 -0.12
CA ALA A 186 10.96 -0.19 -0.57
C ALA A 186 10.02 -0.81 0.47
N GLY A 187 8.86 -0.20 0.76
CA GLY A 187 7.86 -0.82 1.66
C GLY A 187 7.54 -2.25 1.18
N PRO A 188 7.06 -3.13 2.08
CA PRO A 188 6.95 -4.54 1.75
C PRO A 188 6.02 -4.72 0.53
N PRO A 189 6.35 -5.66 -0.36
CA PRO A 189 5.59 -5.93 -1.57
C PRO A 189 4.12 -6.17 -1.28
N THR A 190 3.95 -7.11 -0.35
CA THR A 190 2.73 -7.81 -0.05
C THR A 190 2.00 -7.15 1.10
N PHE A 191 0.66 -7.16 1.02
CA PHE A 191 -0.21 -6.76 2.12
C PHE A 191 -0.50 -7.91 3.10
N TYR A 192 -0.02 -9.12 2.82
CA TYR A 192 -0.15 -10.28 3.70
C TYR A 192 1.15 -11.08 3.77
N ALA A 193 1.68 -11.24 4.98
CA ALA A 193 2.89 -12.00 5.25
C ALA A 193 2.53 -13.16 6.20
N PRO A 194 2.70 -14.43 5.80
CA PRO A 194 2.32 -15.59 6.60
C PRO A 194 2.94 -15.60 8.00
N GLU A 195 4.18 -15.13 8.13
CA GLU A 195 4.87 -15.04 9.42
C GLU A 195 4.16 -14.10 10.40
N VAL A 196 3.42 -13.10 9.91
CA VAL A 196 2.62 -12.22 10.78
C VAL A 196 1.22 -12.78 11.02
N GLY A 197 0.67 -13.50 10.04
CA GLY A 197 -0.66 -14.12 10.13
C GLY A 197 -1.84 -13.16 10.02
N VAL A 198 -1.60 -11.84 9.91
CA VAL A 198 -2.64 -10.81 9.80
C VAL A 198 -2.34 -9.88 8.62
N PRO A 199 -3.29 -9.64 7.69
CA PRO A 199 -3.12 -8.69 6.59
C PRO A 199 -2.94 -7.26 7.11
N ALA A 200 -2.28 -6.42 6.30
CA ALA A 200 -1.92 -5.08 6.69
C ALA A 200 -2.11 -4.06 5.58
N VAL A 201 -2.35 -2.82 5.99
CA VAL A 201 -2.28 -1.64 5.13
C VAL A 201 -1.14 -0.76 5.62
N TYR A 202 -0.30 -0.30 4.69
CA TYR A 202 0.84 0.56 4.99
C TYR A 202 0.46 2.02 4.75
N THR A 203 0.17 2.74 5.83
CA THR A 203 -0.39 4.11 5.78
C THR A 203 0.56 5.10 5.07
N ASP A 204 1.86 4.99 5.35
CA ASP A 204 2.90 5.77 4.66
C ASP A 204 2.99 5.46 3.16
N ARG A 205 2.81 4.19 2.78
CA ARG A 205 2.81 3.76 1.37
C ARG A 205 1.64 4.37 0.64
N ALA A 206 0.44 4.34 1.23
CA ALA A 206 -0.76 4.95 0.64
C ALA A 206 -0.58 6.45 0.42
N LEU A 207 -0.06 7.18 1.41
CA LEU A 207 0.22 8.61 1.24
C LEU A 207 1.21 8.87 0.10
N ARG A 208 2.31 8.10 0.07
CA ARG A 208 3.30 8.19 -0.99
C ARG A 208 2.69 7.88 -2.37
N THR A 209 1.89 6.83 -2.49
CA THR A 209 1.20 6.47 -3.72
C THR A 209 0.28 7.60 -4.19
N VAL A 210 -0.48 8.24 -3.29
CA VAL A 210 -1.28 9.42 -3.63
C VAL A 210 -0.37 10.53 -4.18
N GLN A 211 0.67 10.89 -3.44
CA GLN A 211 1.51 12.04 -3.74
C GLN A 211 2.39 11.86 -4.99
N GLU A 212 2.97 10.68 -5.19
CA GLU A 212 3.97 10.40 -6.22
C GLU A 212 3.37 9.74 -7.47
N HIS A 213 2.18 9.15 -7.39
CA HIS A 213 1.62 8.35 -8.48
C HIS A 213 0.23 8.83 -8.92
N ILE A 214 -0.72 9.00 -8.00
CA ILE A 214 -2.09 9.39 -8.35
C ILE A 214 -2.18 10.88 -8.72
N LEU A 215 -1.72 11.78 -7.85
CA LEU A 215 -1.78 13.23 -8.12
C LEU A 215 -1.04 13.63 -9.42
N PRO A 216 0.17 13.11 -9.70
CA PRO A 216 0.83 13.40 -10.97
C PRO A 216 0.07 12.87 -12.20
N MET A 217 -0.64 11.73 -12.08
CA MET A 217 -1.46 11.20 -13.17
C MET A 217 -2.69 12.06 -13.47
N LEU A 218 -3.24 12.73 -12.45
CA LEU A 218 -4.37 13.63 -12.60
C LEU A 218 -4.02 14.98 -13.24
N SER A 219 -2.73 15.31 -13.35
CA SER A 219 -2.30 16.61 -13.83
C SER A 219 -2.30 16.70 -15.36
N ASP A 220 -2.62 17.88 -15.87
CA ASP A 220 -2.55 18.24 -17.29
C ASP A 220 -1.10 18.42 -17.75
N THR A 221 -0.35 17.32 -17.75
CA THR A 221 0.98 17.29 -18.37
C THR A 221 0.84 17.25 -19.90
N PRO A 222 1.76 17.90 -20.65
CA PRO A 222 1.75 17.92 -22.11
C PRO A 222 2.01 16.55 -22.76
N ASN A 223 2.31 15.51 -21.97
CA ASN A 223 2.52 14.16 -22.47
C ASN A 223 1.19 13.52 -22.87
N LYS A 224 0.85 13.62 -24.16
CA LYS A 224 -0.36 13.03 -24.77
C LYS A 224 -0.50 11.52 -24.52
N ARG A 225 0.58 10.79 -24.20
CA ARG A 225 0.56 9.34 -23.94
C ARG A 225 -0.32 8.93 -22.76
N HIS A 226 -0.62 9.84 -21.84
CA HIS A 226 -1.43 9.54 -20.66
C HIS A 226 -2.82 10.22 -20.66
N ALA A 227 -3.20 10.91 -21.74
CA ALA A 227 -4.44 11.70 -21.76
C ALA A 227 -5.70 10.85 -21.49
N ALA A 228 -5.87 9.73 -22.19
CA ALA A 228 -7.03 8.85 -21.99
C ALA A 228 -7.08 8.27 -20.56
N ARG A 229 -5.94 7.87 -20.00
CA ARG A 229 -5.87 7.35 -18.63
C ARG A 229 -6.20 8.40 -17.59
N ARG A 230 -5.72 9.62 -17.80
CA ARG A 230 -6.02 10.76 -16.93
C ARG A 230 -7.51 11.05 -16.93
N GLU A 231 -8.15 11.08 -18.10
CA GLU A 231 -9.59 11.32 -18.18
C GLU A 231 -10.40 10.17 -17.56
N ALA A 232 -10.01 8.91 -17.77
CA ALA A 232 -10.61 7.78 -17.09
C ALA A 232 -10.48 7.88 -15.56
N LEU A 233 -9.28 8.22 -15.06
CA LEU A 233 -9.05 8.42 -13.63
C LEU A 233 -9.85 9.60 -13.07
N ARG A 234 -9.93 10.72 -13.80
CA ARG A 234 -10.75 11.88 -13.41
C ARG A 234 -12.24 11.53 -13.39
N ALA A 235 -12.71 10.76 -14.36
CA ALA A 235 -14.10 10.31 -14.43
C ALA A 235 -14.45 9.40 -13.24
N GLU A 236 -13.59 8.42 -12.92
CA GLU A 236 -13.74 7.58 -11.74
C GLU A 236 -13.74 8.43 -10.46
N LEU A 237 -12.72 9.26 -10.23
CA LEU A 237 -12.65 10.07 -9.03
C LEU A 237 -13.81 11.07 -8.90
N ARG A 238 -14.40 11.53 -10.02
CA ARG A 238 -15.57 12.40 -9.97
C ARG A 238 -16.78 11.71 -9.35
N LEU A 239 -16.93 10.39 -9.54
CA LEU A 239 -18.00 9.60 -8.93
C LEU A 239 -17.88 9.52 -7.39
N HIS A 240 -16.64 9.60 -6.86
CA HIS A 240 -16.39 9.41 -5.43
C HIS A 240 -16.06 10.70 -4.66
N LEU A 241 -15.30 11.60 -5.26
CA LEU A 241 -14.90 12.87 -4.65
C LEU A 241 -15.95 13.98 -4.87
N ASN A 242 -16.77 13.88 -5.93
CA ASN A 242 -17.78 14.87 -6.30
C ASN A 242 -17.21 16.31 -6.24
N ASP A 243 -17.79 17.17 -5.40
CA ASP A 243 -17.38 18.59 -5.21
C ASP A 243 -15.93 18.76 -4.69
N GLN A 244 -15.29 17.69 -4.24
CA GLN A 244 -13.90 17.71 -3.76
C GLN A 244 -12.88 17.49 -4.89
N LEU A 245 -13.29 17.05 -6.08
CA LEU A 245 -12.35 16.82 -7.17
C LEU A 245 -11.79 18.14 -7.72
N ASP A 246 -12.63 19.17 -7.90
CA ASP A 246 -12.20 20.41 -8.54
C ASP A 246 -11.15 21.20 -7.72
N PRO A 247 -11.28 21.35 -6.38
CA PRO A 247 -10.21 21.93 -5.56
C PRO A 247 -8.89 21.14 -5.67
N LEU A 248 -8.98 19.81 -5.71
CA LEU A 248 -7.82 18.95 -5.90
C LEU A 248 -7.15 19.24 -7.25
N LEU A 249 -7.90 19.23 -8.34
CA LEU A 249 -7.39 19.48 -9.70
C LEU A 249 -6.78 20.88 -9.84
N ALA A 250 -7.43 21.91 -9.27
CA ALA A 250 -6.92 23.28 -9.26
C ALA A 250 -5.56 23.40 -8.55
N SER A 251 -5.31 22.58 -7.53
CA SER A 251 -4.04 22.57 -6.78
C SER A 251 -2.88 21.91 -7.52
N LEU A 252 -3.15 21.03 -8.49
CA LEU A 252 -2.12 20.17 -9.11
C LEU A 252 -1.04 20.96 -9.82
N HIS A 253 -1.40 22.05 -10.51
CA HIS A 253 -0.43 22.89 -11.21
C HIS A 253 0.63 23.47 -10.24
N HIS A 254 0.19 23.93 -9.06
CA HIS A 254 1.10 24.45 -8.03
C HIS A 254 1.97 23.35 -7.42
N ARG A 255 1.39 22.17 -7.16
CA ARG A 255 2.14 21.01 -6.65
C ARG A 255 3.22 20.56 -7.64
N GLU A 256 2.90 20.50 -8.93
CA GLU A 256 3.89 20.16 -9.94
C GLU A 256 5.00 21.19 -10.07
N ALA A 257 4.65 22.48 -10.00
CA ALA A 257 5.64 23.55 -10.06
C ALA A 257 6.62 23.47 -8.88
N LEU A 258 6.11 23.19 -7.68
CA LEU A 258 6.95 22.89 -6.51
C LEU A 258 7.82 21.65 -6.74
N ALA A 259 7.24 20.53 -7.19
CA ALA A 259 8.00 19.29 -7.43
C ALA A 259 9.06 19.43 -8.54
N ARG A 260 8.83 20.27 -9.56
CA ARG A 260 9.85 20.63 -10.56
C ARG A 260 10.98 21.45 -9.93
N THR A 261 10.62 22.45 -9.14
CA THR A 261 11.58 23.31 -8.43
C THR A 261 12.43 22.50 -7.44
N GLU A 262 11.80 21.61 -6.67
CA GLU A 262 12.47 20.73 -5.73
C GLU A 262 13.47 19.79 -6.44
N ARG A 263 13.07 19.15 -7.54
CA ARG A 263 13.97 18.31 -8.34
C ARG A 263 15.17 19.09 -8.87
N ALA A 264 14.96 20.31 -9.37
CA ALA A 264 16.05 21.16 -9.85
C ALA A 264 17.03 21.50 -8.72
N ILE A 265 16.51 21.87 -7.55
CA ILE A 265 17.32 22.19 -6.36
C ILE A 265 18.07 20.95 -5.87
N ASN A 266 17.41 19.81 -5.71
CA ASN A 266 18.03 18.58 -5.23
C ASN A 266 19.11 18.06 -6.21
N ALA A 267 18.88 18.17 -7.52
CA ALA A 267 19.88 17.81 -8.54
C ALA A 267 21.10 18.74 -8.51
N ALA A 268 20.90 20.04 -8.25
CA ALA A 268 22.00 20.97 -8.04
C ALA A 268 22.73 20.71 -6.72
N GLY A 269 22.00 20.42 -5.65
CA GLY A 269 22.52 20.17 -4.31
C GLY A 269 23.35 18.90 -4.18
N ALA A 270 23.06 17.89 -5.00
CA ALA A 270 23.86 16.67 -5.10
C ALA A 270 25.31 16.93 -5.58
N ARG A 271 25.57 18.06 -6.27
CA ARG A 271 26.89 18.42 -6.78
C ARG A 271 27.75 19.20 -5.76
N CYS A 272 27.20 19.55 -4.61
CA CYS A 272 27.95 20.28 -3.59
C CYS A 272 28.79 19.34 -2.72
N THR A 273 29.91 19.87 -2.22
CA THR A 273 30.84 19.15 -1.32
C THR A 273 30.14 18.57 -0.09
N SER A 274 29.10 19.25 0.40
CA SER A 274 28.14 18.69 1.34
C SER A 274 26.79 18.56 0.62
N PRO A 275 26.28 17.32 0.42
CA PRO A 275 25.04 17.11 -0.29
C PRO A 275 23.90 17.91 0.35
N PHE A 276 23.28 18.79 -0.44
CA PHE A 276 22.11 19.53 -0.01
C PHE A 276 20.85 18.91 -0.63
N ARG A 277 19.83 18.68 0.20
CA ARG A 277 18.49 18.31 -0.24
C ARG A 277 17.46 19.11 0.54
N LEU A 278 16.38 19.44 -0.15
CA LEU A 278 15.20 19.98 0.49
C LEU A 278 14.51 18.89 1.33
N PRO A 279 13.80 19.29 2.41
CA PRO A 279 12.89 18.39 3.08
C PRO A 279 11.75 18.00 2.12
N PRO A 280 11.13 16.82 2.30
CA PRO A 280 10.00 16.39 1.49
C PRO A 280 8.90 17.45 1.44
N MET A 281 8.33 17.67 0.25
CA MET A 281 7.30 18.69 0.04
C MET A 281 6.00 18.34 0.79
N PRO A 282 5.54 19.19 1.73
CA PRO A 282 4.27 18.97 2.41
C PRO A 282 3.05 19.10 1.46
N PRO A 283 1.88 18.53 1.82
CA PRO A 283 0.65 18.67 1.04
C PRO A 283 0.28 20.12 0.67
N ARG A 284 0.46 21.05 1.62
CA ARG A 284 0.23 22.50 1.47
C ARG A 284 1.46 23.29 1.01
N GLY A 285 2.49 22.62 0.49
CA GLY A 285 3.79 23.24 0.26
C GLY A 285 4.51 23.62 1.55
N TYR A 286 5.62 24.35 1.44
CA TYR A 286 6.45 24.67 2.59
C TYR A 286 5.85 25.80 3.44
N ALA A 287 5.79 25.58 4.76
CA ALA A 287 5.35 26.60 5.71
C ALA A 287 6.27 27.84 5.67
N PRO A 288 5.76 29.04 6.00
CA PRO A 288 6.54 30.28 5.96
C PRO A 288 7.86 30.21 6.75
N GLU A 289 7.84 29.60 7.94
CA GLU A 289 9.03 29.40 8.76
C GLU A 289 10.07 28.50 8.08
N THR A 290 9.62 27.44 7.40
CA THR A 290 10.49 26.55 6.63
C THR A 290 11.11 27.29 5.44
N LEU A 291 10.33 28.12 4.74
CA LEU A 291 10.84 28.96 3.65
C LEU A 291 11.88 29.98 4.15
N GLN A 292 11.66 30.60 5.31
CA GLN A 292 12.63 31.50 5.94
C GLN A 292 13.94 30.78 6.28
N ARG A 293 13.85 29.57 6.87
CA ARG A 293 15.03 28.73 7.15
C ARG A 293 15.77 28.33 5.88
N LEU A 294 15.05 27.97 4.82
CA LEU A 294 15.63 27.65 3.51
C LEU A 294 16.35 28.85 2.89
N LYS A 295 15.76 30.06 3.00
CA LYS A 295 16.38 31.31 2.53
C LYS A 295 17.67 31.63 3.29
N ALA A 296 17.68 31.47 4.62
CA ALA A 296 18.89 31.65 5.42
C ALA A 296 19.98 30.63 5.06
N ARG A 297 19.58 29.35 4.90
CA ARG A 297 20.50 28.27 4.52
C ARG A 297 21.07 28.45 3.11
N ALA A 298 20.28 28.96 2.17
CA ALA A 298 20.74 29.29 0.82
C ALA A 298 21.88 30.33 0.85
N ALA A 299 21.74 31.38 1.65
CA ALA A 299 22.78 32.40 1.81
C ALA A 299 24.08 31.80 2.37
N THR A 300 23.99 30.90 3.34
CA THR A 300 25.16 30.19 3.89
C THR A 300 25.82 29.26 2.87
N LEU A 301 25.04 28.58 2.03
CA LEU A 301 25.58 27.67 1.00
C LEU A 301 26.26 28.44 -0.14
N SER A 302 25.67 29.54 -0.59
CA SER A 302 26.27 30.42 -1.59
C SER A 302 27.62 30.99 -1.12
N ALA A 303 27.69 31.42 0.15
CA ALA A 303 28.96 31.86 0.76
C ALA A 303 30.04 30.76 0.80
N LYS A 304 29.65 29.49 0.69
CA LYS A 304 30.54 28.32 0.61
C LYS A 304 30.77 27.82 -0.83
N GLY A 305 30.37 28.60 -1.84
CA GLY A 305 30.54 28.26 -3.26
C GLY A 305 29.53 27.26 -3.82
N CYS A 306 28.40 27.05 -3.15
CA CYS A 306 27.35 26.11 -3.53
C CYS A 306 26.04 26.87 -3.86
N ASP A 307 25.93 27.38 -5.09
CA ASP A 307 24.78 28.19 -5.57
C ASP A 307 23.59 27.32 -6.01
N VAL A 308 23.05 26.53 -5.07
CA VAL A 308 21.97 25.55 -5.33
C VAL A 308 20.58 26.17 -5.27
N LEU A 309 20.40 27.18 -4.42
CA LEU A 309 19.14 27.88 -4.18
C LEU A 309 19.26 29.32 -4.68
N THR A 310 18.69 29.58 -5.85
CA THR A 310 18.65 30.92 -6.44
C THR A 310 17.46 31.73 -5.90
N ALA A 311 17.45 33.05 -6.15
CA ALA A 311 16.28 33.88 -5.84
C ALA A 311 15.02 33.38 -6.56
N SER A 312 15.14 33.01 -7.84
CA SER A 312 14.04 32.44 -8.62
C SER A 312 13.49 31.14 -8.03
N HIS A 313 14.36 30.26 -7.51
CA HIS A 313 13.93 29.06 -6.79
C HIS A 313 13.13 29.41 -5.54
N LEU A 314 13.62 30.34 -4.72
CA LEU A 314 12.94 30.77 -3.50
C LEU A 314 11.60 31.45 -3.78
N ASP A 315 11.52 32.26 -4.84
CA ASP A 315 10.28 32.92 -5.26
C ASP A 315 9.25 31.89 -5.73
N ALA A 316 9.67 30.90 -6.52
CA ALA A 316 8.80 29.80 -6.95
C ALA A 316 8.30 28.95 -5.77
N LEU A 317 9.20 28.57 -4.84
CA LEU A 317 8.83 27.83 -3.63
C LEU A 317 7.83 28.63 -2.78
N THR A 318 8.03 29.93 -2.64
CA THR A 318 7.16 30.81 -1.84
C THR A 318 5.80 30.98 -2.49
N SER A 319 5.77 31.37 -3.77
CA SER A 319 4.54 31.67 -4.50
C SER A 319 3.61 30.46 -4.56
N HIS A 320 4.13 29.28 -4.94
CA HIS A 320 3.31 28.09 -5.06
C HIS A 320 2.92 27.48 -3.70
N SER A 321 3.76 27.59 -2.67
CA SER A 321 3.37 27.17 -1.32
C SER A 321 2.25 28.05 -0.76
N GLN A 322 2.31 29.37 -0.97
CA GLN A 322 1.24 30.29 -0.57
C GLN A 322 -0.07 30.00 -1.32
N ALA A 323 0.00 29.68 -2.61
CA ALA A 323 -1.18 29.34 -3.40
C ALA A 323 -1.89 28.08 -2.86
N LEU A 324 -1.12 27.04 -2.52
CA LEU A 324 -1.66 25.81 -1.92
C LEU A 324 -2.25 26.06 -0.53
N GLN A 325 -1.62 26.91 0.29
CA GLN A 325 -2.11 27.26 1.64
C GLN A 325 -3.42 28.05 1.63
N ARG A 326 -3.78 28.69 0.50
CA ARG A 326 -5.03 29.45 0.35
C ARG A 326 -6.24 28.60 -0.05
N SER A 327 -6.09 27.30 -0.26
CA SER A 327 -7.19 26.39 -0.59
C SER A 327 -7.65 25.63 0.66
N PRO A 328 -8.69 26.10 1.37
CA PRO A 328 -9.17 25.41 2.58
C PRO A 328 -9.78 24.03 2.29
N GLU A 329 -10.27 23.80 1.06
CA GLU A 329 -10.86 22.52 0.63
C GLU A 329 -9.83 21.45 0.25
N LEU A 330 -8.56 21.84 0.03
CA LEU A 330 -7.50 20.93 -0.42
C LEU A 330 -7.28 19.78 0.57
N ASP A 331 -7.24 20.08 1.87
CA ASP A 331 -7.02 19.07 2.90
C ASP A 331 -8.15 18.05 2.93
N ARG A 332 -9.40 18.51 2.80
CA ARG A 332 -10.57 17.64 2.73
C ARG A 332 -10.51 16.74 1.50
N SER A 333 -10.09 17.28 0.37
CA SER A 333 -10.01 16.56 -0.89
C SER A 333 -8.90 15.49 -0.87
N LEU A 334 -7.73 15.83 -0.32
CA LEU A 334 -6.63 14.90 -0.14
C LEU A 334 -6.94 13.83 0.91
N ALA A 335 -7.60 14.23 2.00
CA ALA A 335 -8.14 13.33 3.00
C ALA A 335 -9.07 12.30 2.37
N GLU A 336 -10.06 12.73 1.60
CA GLU A 336 -11.01 11.82 1.00
C GLU A 336 -10.37 10.89 -0.03
N LEU A 337 -9.47 11.41 -0.88
CA LEU A 337 -8.72 10.57 -1.81
C LEU A 337 -7.87 9.51 -1.07
N LEU A 338 -7.18 9.92 0.00
CA LEU A 338 -6.41 9.00 0.84
C LEU A 338 -7.33 7.98 1.51
N ARG A 339 -8.49 8.39 2.03
CA ARG A 339 -9.50 7.51 2.62
C ARG A 339 -9.89 6.42 1.63
N LEU A 340 -10.30 6.81 0.41
CA LEU A 340 -10.71 5.88 -0.64
C LEU A 340 -9.59 4.90 -1.00
N LEU A 341 -8.34 5.37 -1.12
CA LEU A 341 -7.21 4.49 -1.40
C LEU A 341 -6.95 3.49 -0.26
N LEU A 342 -6.97 3.96 0.98
CA LEU A 342 -6.75 3.12 2.16
C LEU A 342 -7.81 2.01 2.28
N ILE A 343 -9.06 2.31 1.93
CA ILE A 343 -10.17 1.33 1.89
C ILE A 343 -9.92 0.26 0.84
N GLN A 344 -9.51 0.67 -0.37
CA GLN A 344 -9.19 -0.27 -1.43
C GLN A 344 -8.01 -1.16 -1.06
N GLN A 345 -6.97 -0.60 -0.43
CA GLN A 345 -5.84 -1.40 0.06
C GLN A 345 -6.26 -2.37 1.17
N ALA A 346 -7.15 -1.97 2.08
CA ALA A 346 -7.67 -2.87 3.12
C ALA A 346 -8.46 -4.05 2.53
N GLY A 347 -9.33 -3.78 1.54
CA GLY A 347 -10.07 -4.82 0.82
C GLY A 347 -9.16 -5.78 0.07
N LEU A 348 -8.12 -5.25 -0.59
CA LEU A 348 -7.09 -6.05 -1.25
C LEU A 348 -6.34 -6.93 -0.24
N ALA A 349 -5.85 -6.34 0.86
CA ALA A 349 -5.11 -7.05 1.90
C ALA A 349 -5.93 -8.20 2.51
N ALA A 350 -7.19 -7.94 2.83
CA ALA A 350 -8.12 -8.94 3.34
C ALA A 350 -8.38 -10.06 2.32
N THR A 351 -8.55 -9.71 1.03
CA THR A 351 -8.73 -10.68 -0.05
C THR A 351 -7.49 -11.54 -0.22
N HIS A 352 -6.29 -10.96 -0.15
CA HIS A 352 -5.02 -11.68 -0.22
C HIS A 352 -4.90 -12.70 0.91
N ALA A 353 -5.16 -12.30 2.15
CA ALA A 353 -5.12 -13.21 3.29
C ALA A 353 -6.11 -14.39 3.15
N LEU A 354 -7.33 -14.14 2.66
CA LEU A 354 -8.31 -15.19 2.42
C LEU A 354 -7.88 -16.15 1.31
N LEU A 355 -7.31 -15.63 0.23
CA LEU A 355 -6.77 -16.44 -0.87
C LEU A 355 -5.57 -17.28 -0.43
N ALA A 356 -4.68 -16.72 0.37
CA ALA A 356 -3.48 -17.40 0.85
C ALA A 356 -3.81 -18.55 1.83
N THR A 357 -4.92 -18.43 2.56
CA THR A 357 -5.43 -19.46 3.48
C THR A 357 -6.46 -20.39 2.82
N TYR A 358 -6.81 -20.15 1.56
CA TYR A 358 -7.80 -20.96 0.84
C TYR A 358 -7.18 -22.29 0.41
N ASP A 359 -7.41 -23.33 1.19
CA ASP A 359 -7.09 -24.70 0.81
C ASP A 359 -8.17 -25.25 -0.13
N ALA A 360 -7.89 -25.21 -1.43
CA ALA A 360 -8.76 -25.77 -2.44
C ALA A 360 -8.32 -27.21 -2.71
N GLY A 361 -8.73 -28.13 -1.84
CA GLY A 361 -8.41 -29.57 -1.90
C GLY A 361 -8.80 -30.34 -3.18
N ASP A 362 -9.00 -29.67 -4.34
CA ASP A 362 -9.04 -30.25 -5.69
C ASP A 362 -9.02 -29.20 -6.84
N ARG A 363 -8.63 -27.94 -6.62
CA ARG A 363 -8.46 -26.97 -7.73
C ARG A 363 -6.98 -26.65 -7.90
N ALA A 364 -6.47 -26.96 -9.10
CA ALA A 364 -5.08 -26.68 -9.45
C ALA A 364 -4.74 -25.20 -9.15
N PRO A 365 -3.62 -24.93 -8.48
CA PRO A 365 -3.11 -23.57 -8.33
C PRO A 365 -2.92 -23.00 -9.72
N CYS A 366 -3.69 -21.96 -10.06
CA CYS A 366 -3.71 -21.21 -11.31
C CYS A 366 -2.98 -21.87 -12.51
N SER A 367 -3.73 -22.46 -13.44
CA SER A 367 -3.16 -23.14 -14.63
C SER A 367 -2.76 -22.20 -15.78
N HIS A 368 -2.58 -20.90 -15.52
CA HIS A 368 -2.30 -19.88 -16.53
C HIS A 368 -0.82 -19.50 -16.57
N ALA A 369 -0.33 -19.13 -17.75
CA ALA A 369 1.09 -18.85 -17.99
C ALA A 369 1.67 -17.69 -17.15
N TYR A 370 0.85 -16.75 -16.69
CA TYR A 370 1.31 -15.68 -15.81
C TYR A 370 1.57 -16.18 -14.37
N CYS A 371 1.00 -17.32 -13.98
CA CYS A 371 1.23 -17.99 -12.69
C CYS A 371 2.45 -18.93 -12.71
N ASP A 372 3.05 -19.16 -13.88
CA ASP A 372 4.27 -19.96 -14.01
C ASP A 372 5.39 -19.35 -13.16
N GLY A 373 5.94 -20.16 -12.25
CA GLY A 373 7.01 -19.78 -11.34
C GLY A 373 6.58 -19.04 -10.08
N LEU A 374 5.27 -18.77 -9.90
CA LEU A 374 4.76 -18.15 -8.68
C LEU A 374 4.48 -19.17 -7.58
N THR A 375 4.88 -18.85 -6.36
CA THR A 375 4.41 -19.55 -5.15
C THR A 375 2.90 -19.35 -4.93
N LEU A 376 2.26 -20.18 -4.11
CA LEU A 376 0.84 -20.03 -3.78
C LEU A 376 0.51 -18.65 -3.19
N LEU A 377 1.41 -18.13 -2.35
CA LEU A 377 1.26 -16.81 -1.73
C LEU A 377 1.31 -15.67 -2.76
N GLU A 378 2.22 -15.78 -3.73
CA GLU A 378 2.33 -14.82 -4.83
C GLU A 378 1.15 -14.92 -5.80
N GLN A 379 0.65 -16.13 -6.06
CA GLN A 379 -0.59 -16.30 -6.83
C GLN A 379 -1.78 -15.67 -6.11
N ALA A 380 -1.87 -15.79 -4.79
CA ALA A 380 -2.90 -15.14 -3.98
C ALA A 380 -2.79 -13.61 -4.01
N GLU A 381 -1.57 -13.06 -3.99
CA GLU A 381 -1.32 -11.62 -4.17
C GLU A 381 -1.83 -11.17 -5.55
N VAL A 382 -1.45 -11.94 -6.58
CA VAL A 382 -1.85 -11.70 -7.96
C VAL A 382 -3.37 -11.80 -8.16
N ALA A 383 -4.04 -12.72 -7.49
CA ALA A 383 -5.50 -12.78 -7.55
C ALA A 383 -6.16 -11.60 -6.80
N ALA A 384 -5.63 -11.17 -5.66
CA ALA A 384 -6.23 -10.10 -4.85
C ALA A 384 -6.24 -8.74 -5.57
N TYR A 385 -5.11 -8.34 -6.15
CA TYR A 385 -4.99 -7.12 -6.95
C TYR A 385 -5.81 -7.19 -8.25
N LEU A 386 -5.93 -8.37 -8.88
CA LEU A 386 -6.77 -8.55 -10.07
C LEU A 386 -8.25 -8.38 -9.72
N GLY A 387 -8.69 -8.90 -8.57
CA GLY A 387 -10.02 -8.64 -8.03
C GLY A 387 -10.25 -7.14 -7.76
N ALA A 388 -9.26 -6.48 -7.14
CA ALA A 388 -9.37 -5.08 -6.78
C ALA A 388 -9.41 -4.15 -8.01
N THR A 389 -8.64 -4.45 -9.06
CA THR A 389 -8.60 -3.67 -10.32
C THR A 389 -9.78 -3.92 -11.25
N SER A 390 -10.52 -5.02 -11.07
CA SER A 390 -11.67 -5.36 -11.91
C SER A 390 -13.02 -5.03 -11.28
N ARG A 391 -13.12 -5.11 -9.95
CA ARG A 391 -14.41 -5.05 -9.22
C ARG A 391 -14.38 -4.17 -7.98
N GLY A 392 -13.26 -3.52 -7.68
CA GLY A 392 -13.15 -2.53 -6.61
C GLY A 392 -13.97 -1.27 -6.90
N GLU A 393 -14.05 -0.36 -5.93
CA GLU A 393 -14.72 0.93 -6.11
C GLU A 393 -13.84 1.90 -6.91
N LEU A 394 -12.51 1.71 -6.90
CA LEU A 394 -11.55 2.53 -7.65
C LEU A 394 -10.67 1.70 -8.60
N PRO A 395 -11.24 0.98 -9.58
CA PRO A 395 -10.49 0.05 -10.42
C PRO A 395 -9.40 0.75 -11.24
N THR A 396 -9.67 1.93 -11.80
CA THR A 396 -8.71 2.75 -12.56
C THR A 396 -7.60 3.27 -11.66
N THR A 397 -7.94 3.76 -10.47
CA THR A 397 -6.95 4.21 -9.48
C THR A 397 -6.01 3.08 -9.07
N LEU A 398 -6.54 1.87 -8.84
CA LEU A 398 -5.70 0.72 -8.52
C LEU A 398 -4.85 0.26 -9.70
N MET A 399 -5.34 0.37 -10.92
CA MET A 399 -4.55 0.07 -12.11
C MET A 399 -3.39 1.06 -12.29
N VAL A 400 -3.61 2.35 -11.96
CA VAL A 400 -2.55 3.37 -11.95
C VAL A 400 -1.52 3.04 -10.86
N MET A 401 -2.00 2.66 -9.68
CA MET A 401 -1.15 2.21 -8.59
C MET A 401 -0.32 1.01 -9.04
N LEU A 402 -0.92 -0.06 -9.55
CA LEU A 402 -0.22 -1.26 -10.02
C LEU A 402 0.88 -0.93 -11.04
N CYS A 403 0.57 -0.09 -12.04
CA CYS A 403 1.54 0.31 -13.05
C CYS A 403 2.74 1.09 -12.50
N ARG A 404 2.64 1.71 -11.32
CA ARG A 404 3.73 2.44 -10.67
C ARG A 404 4.38 1.62 -9.55
N ASP A 405 3.58 0.84 -8.83
CA ASP A 405 3.92 0.15 -7.59
C ASP A 405 4.27 -1.32 -7.78
N HIS A 406 4.14 -1.90 -8.99
CA HIS A 406 4.56 -3.30 -9.25
C HIS A 406 6.03 -3.55 -8.84
N ARG A 407 6.86 -2.51 -8.81
CA ARG A 407 8.26 -2.56 -8.37
C ARG A 407 8.43 -2.82 -6.87
N TYR A 408 7.37 -2.67 -6.09
CA TYR A 408 7.36 -3.12 -4.70
C TYR A 408 7.21 -4.64 -4.61
N GLY A 409 6.63 -5.30 -5.64
CA GLY A 409 6.54 -6.75 -5.84
C GLY A 409 7.89 -7.48 -5.88
N SER A 410 7.88 -8.81 -5.72
CA SER A 410 8.98 -9.64 -6.24
C SER A 410 9.10 -9.47 -7.76
N ALA A 411 10.26 -9.78 -8.34
CA ALA A 411 10.44 -9.67 -9.80
C ALA A 411 9.44 -10.58 -10.54
N GLU A 412 9.11 -11.70 -9.93
CA GLU A 412 8.16 -12.71 -10.38
C GLU A 412 6.73 -12.18 -10.35
N VAL A 413 6.27 -11.62 -9.23
CA VAL A 413 4.95 -10.98 -9.09
C VAL A 413 4.82 -9.81 -10.08
N ALA A 414 5.84 -8.95 -10.16
CA ALA A 414 5.87 -7.84 -11.12
C ALA A 414 5.76 -8.34 -12.57
N SER A 415 6.44 -9.42 -12.92
CA SER A 415 6.40 -10.01 -14.26
C SER A 415 5.04 -10.66 -14.55
N ALA A 416 4.43 -11.33 -13.57
CA ALA A 416 3.07 -11.86 -13.67
C ALA A 416 2.06 -10.73 -13.96
N TRP A 417 2.21 -9.58 -13.29
CA TRP A 417 1.36 -8.42 -13.54
C TRP A 417 1.45 -7.86 -14.95
N LEU A 418 2.67 -7.68 -15.43
CA LEU A 418 2.90 -7.15 -16.76
C LEU A 418 2.37 -8.12 -17.84
N ARG A 419 2.45 -9.43 -17.58
CA ARG A 419 1.84 -10.45 -18.45
C ARG A 419 0.31 -10.38 -18.41
N LEU A 420 -0.31 -10.29 -17.24
CA LEU A 420 -1.76 -10.13 -17.10
C LEU A 420 -2.31 -8.91 -17.83
N LEU A 421 -1.68 -7.75 -17.65
CA LEU A 421 -2.07 -6.53 -18.35
C LEU A 421 -1.97 -6.73 -19.86
N ARG A 422 -0.85 -7.29 -20.35
CA ARG A 422 -0.67 -7.57 -21.77
C ARG A 422 -1.73 -8.52 -22.32
N ASP A 423 -2.09 -9.56 -21.58
CA ASP A 423 -3.10 -10.55 -22.00
C ASP A 423 -4.51 -9.93 -22.03
N ALA A 424 -4.75 -8.83 -21.29
CA ALA A 424 -5.94 -7.99 -21.39
C ALA A 424 -5.83 -6.84 -22.42
N ASP A 425 -4.80 -6.84 -23.28
CA ASP A 425 -4.44 -5.74 -24.19
C ASP A 425 -4.23 -4.38 -23.50
N LEU A 426 -3.81 -4.42 -22.24
CA LEU A 426 -3.47 -3.25 -21.43
C LEU A 426 -1.95 -3.10 -21.31
N SER A 427 -1.52 -1.85 -21.17
CA SER A 427 -0.10 -1.52 -20.99
C SER A 427 0.05 -0.41 -19.98
N CYS A 428 1.13 -0.47 -19.19
CA CYS A 428 1.55 0.63 -18.34
C CYS A 428 2.18 1.80 -19.12
N ASP A 429 2.45 1.64 -20.42
CA ASP A 429 3.09 2.65 -21.28
C ASP A 429 2.20 3.21 -22.41
N ALA A 430 1.08 2.54 -22.77
CA ALA A 430 0.12 3.00 -23.79
C ALA A 430 -1.26 3.43 -23.24
N PRO A 431 -1.99 4.36 -23.89
CA PRO A 431 -3.36 4.73 -23.49
C PRO A 431 -4.24 3.51 -23.24
N TRP A 432 -5.08 3.56 -22.19
CA TRP A 432 -6.02 2.47 -21.92
C TRP A 432 -7.28 2.64 -22.77
N PRO A 433 -7.82 1.54 -23.30
CA PRO A 433 -9.12 1.58 -23.98
C PRO A 433 -10.24 1.86 -22.96
N GLU A 434 -11.38 2.35 -23.44
CA GLU A 434 -12.53 2.71 -22.59
C GLU A 434 -13.10 1.51 -21.82
N ASP A 435 -12.95 0.30 -22.37
CA ASP A 435 -13.39 -0.98 -21.80
C ASP A 435 -12.31 -1.65 -20.92
N ALA A 436 -11.22 -0.97 -20.55
CA ALA A 436 -10.08 -1.57 -19.84
C ALA A 436 -10.47 -2.29 -18.54
N THR A 437 -11.35 -1.71 -17.73
CA THR A 437 -11.83 -2.32 -16.49
C THR A 437 -12.68 -3.56 -16.75
N GLN A 438 -13.48 -3.55 -17.82
CA GLN A 438 -14.25 -4.72 -18.25
C GLN A 438 -13.32 -5.86 -18.73
N ARG A 439 -12.30 -5.55 -19.53
CA ARG A 439 -11.31 -6.56 -19.97
C ARG A 439 -10.62 -7.23 -18.79
N LEU A 440 -10.23 -6.46 -17.77
CA LEU A 440 -9.70 -7.01 -16.53
C LEU A 440 -10.73 -7.82 -15.75
N ALA A 441 -12.00 -7.41 -15.75
CA ALA A 441 -13.06 -8.17 -15.09
C ALA A 441 -13.36 -9.51 -15.79
N GLU A 442 -13.30 -9.57 -17.11
CA GLU A 442 -13.43 -10.80 -17.88
C GLU A 442 -12.25 -11.74 -17.58
N LEU A 443 -11.02 -11.21 -17.59
CA LEU A 443 -9.81 -11.92 -17.20
C LEU A 443 -9.91 -12.44 -15.74
N ALA A 444 -10.29 -11.56 -14.80
CA ALA A 444 -10.48 -11.91 -13.39
C ALA A 444 -11.52 -13.00 -13.18
N SER A 445 -12.64 -12.95 -13.91
CA SER A 445 -13.71 -13.94 -13.81
C SER A 445 -13.31 -15.32 -14.34
N ALA A 446 -12.35 -15.37 -15.27
CA ALA A 446 -11.79 -16.61 -15.78
C ALA A 446 -10.76 -17.25 -14.83
N HIS A 447 -10.16 -16.46 -13.92
CA HIS A 447 -8.98 -16.88 -13.16
C HIS A 447 -9.14 -16.89 -11.63
N ILE A 448 -10.05 -16.09 -11.08
CA ILE A 448 -10.33 -16.05 -9.64
C ILE A 448 -11.54 -16.93 -9.34
N PRO A 449 -11.47 -17.87 -8.38
CA PRO A 449 -12.64 -18.65 -7.98
C PRO A 449 -13.85 -17.75 -7.65
N VAL A 450 -15.01 -18.07 -8.23
CA VAL A 450 -16.28 -17.32 -8.09
C VAL A 450 -16.66 -16.98 -6.64
N ALA A 451 -16.23 -17.80 -5.67
CA ALA A 451 -16.45 -17.58 -4.23
C ALA A 451 -15.76 -16.32 -3.66
N LEU A 452 -14.85 -15.70 -4.43
CA LEU A 452 -14.02 -14.56 -4.05
C LEU A 452 -14.26 -13.36 -4.99
N ASN A 453 -15.50 -13.21 -5.49
CA ASN A 453 -15.98 -11.96 -6.07
C ASN A 453 -16.09 -10.92 -4.96
N VAL A 454 -15.00 -10.23 -4.61
CA VAL A 454 -14.93 -9.37 -3.42
C VAL A 454 -15.09 -7.90 -3.80
N ALA A 455 -16.10 -7.25 -3.24
CA ALA A 455 -16.08 -5.80 -3.00
C ALA A 455 -16.01 -5.58 -1.48
N PRO A 456 -15.11 -4.74 -0.96
CA PRO A 456 -15.06 -4.45 0.46
C PRO A 456 -16.32 -3.67 0.86
N HIS A 457 -17.04 -4.15 1.89
CA HIS A 457 -18.11 -3.39 2.51
C HIS A 457 -17.71 -3.10 3.95
N ALA A 458 -17.15 -1.89 4.19
CA ALA A 458 -16.97 -1.25 5.51
C ALA A 458 -15.73 -0.34 5.58
N PRO A 459 -15.81 0.94 5.19
CA PRO A 459 -14.70 1.86 5.42
C PRO A 459 -14.82 2.64 6.74
N PRO A 460 -13.72 2.86 7.49
CA PRO A 460 -13.71 3.81 8.59
C PRO A 460 -13.72 5.25 8.03
N ALA A 461 -14.09 6.23 8.84
CA ALA A 461 -13.93 7.63 8.48
C ALA A 461 -12.44 8.00 8.51
N LEU A 462 -11.98 8.97 7.72
CA LEU A 462 -10.56 9.39 7.77
C LEU A 462 -10.14 9.88 9.17
N ALA A 463 -11.07 10.40 9.97
CA ALA A 463 -10.81 10.78 11.37
C ALA A 463 -10.40 9.58 12.25
N ASP A 464 -10.74 8.36 11.85
CA ASP A 464 -10.40 7.11 12.53
C ASP A 464 -9.11 6.48 11.96
N LEU A 465 -8.52 7.09 10.92
CA LEU A 465 -7.30 6.61 10.28
C LEU A 465 -6.10 7.39 10.84
N PRO A 466 -4.99 6.71 11.14
CA PRO A 466 -3.78 7.38 11.59
C PRO A 466 -3.28 8.36 10.53
N THR A 467 -2.95 9.58 10.96
CA THR A 467 -2.39 10.61 10.07
C THR A 467 -1.01 10.16 9.59
N PRO A 468 -0.80 9.94 8.28
CA PRO A 468 0.50 9.54 7.80
C PRO A 468 1.50 10.67 8.08
N ARG A 469 2.62 10.32 8.73
CA ARG A 469 3.67 11.28 9.08
C ARG A 469 4.61 11.41 7.88
N ALA A 470 4.90 12.64 7.48
CA ALA A 470 5.99 12.87 6.53
C ALA A 470 7.29 12.36 7.16
N ARG A 471 8.01 11.49 6.45
CA ARG A 471 9.37 11.08 6.81
C ARG A 471 10.34 12.26 6.77
#